data_AF-A0A662C763-F1
#
_entry.id   AF-A0A662C763-F1
#
_cell.length_a   1.000
_cell.length_b   1.000
_cell.length_c   1.000
_cell.angle_alpha   90.00
_cell.angle_beta   90.00
_cell.angle_gamma   90.00
#
_symmetry.space_group_name_H-M   'P 1'
#
loop_
_entity.id
_entity.type
_entity.pdbx_description
1 polymer ?
#
loop_
_entity_poly.entity_id
_entity_poly.type
_entity_poly.pdbx_seq_one_letter_code
_entity_poly.pdbx_strand_id
1 'polypeptide(L)' 'MSALDAIFRIDTAAGLMYAIAELQDDNVEVRRNAVIVCIQSGDPRAIDPLKALFKDEDFEVRFYAKQGVKCLIN' A
#
# COMPACT_ATOMS: atom_id res chain seq x y z
N MET A 1 14.29 1.36 -21.94
CA MET A 1 12.92 1.31 -21.40
C MET A 1 12.10 0.52 -22.41
N SER A 2 11.73 -0.72 -22.09
CA SER A 2 11.02 -1.61 -23.02
C SER A 2 9.50 -1.43 -22.89
N ALA A 3 8.74 -1.80 -23.93
CA ALA A 3 7.28 -1.86 -23.85
C ALA A 3 6.78 -2.79 -22.72
N LEU A 4 7.57 -3.80 -22.37
CA LEU A 4 7.29 -4.73 -21.27
C LEU A 4 7.42 -4.03 -19.90
N ASP A 5 8.45 -3.18 -19.72
CA ASP A 5 8.60 -2.35 -18.52
C ASP A 5 7.45 -1.33 -18.40
N ALA A 6 6.95 -0.82 -19.53
CA ALA A 6 5.82 0.10 -19.54
C ALA A 6 4.51 -0.58 -19.13
N ILE A 7 4.25 -1.81 -19.62
CA ILE A 7 3.05 -2.59 -19.24
C ILE A 7 3.09 -2.96 -17.76
N PHE A 8 4.22 -3.45 -17.25
CA PHE A 8 4.38 -3.75 -15.83
C PHE A 8 4.16 -2.52 -14.95
N ARG A 9 4.64 -1.34 -15.37
CA ARG A 9 4.43 -0.06 -14.65
C ARG A 9 3.00 0.45 -14.72
N ILE A 10 2.27 0.20 -15.81
CA ILE A 10 0.87 0.61 -15.96
C ILE A 10 -0.03 -0.21 -15.01
N ASP A 11 0.23 -1.51 -14.89
CA ASP A 11 -0.58 -2.40 -14.04
C ASP A 11 -0.26 -2.20 -12.54
N THR A 12 1.02 -2.04 -12.19
CA THR A 12 1.44 -1.77 -10.80
C THR A 12 1.05 -0.38 -10.30
N ALA A 13 1.13 0.65 -11.13
CA ALA A 13 0.73 2.00 -10.70
C ALA A 13 -0.79 2.13 -10.50
N ALA A 14 -1.60 1.51 -11.37
CA ALA A 14 -3.04 1.47 -11.19
C ALA A 14 -3.42 0.67 -9.94
N GLY A 15 -2.85 -0.54 -9.76
CA GLY A 15 -3.08 -1.36 -8.58
C GLY A 15 -2.70 -0.66 -7.27
N LEU A 16 -1.60 0.10 -7.26
CA LEU A 16 -1.21 0.92 -6.12
C LEU A 16 -2.23 2.03 -5.82
N MET A 17 -2.70 2.74 -6.84
CA MET A 17 -3.68 3.82 -6.65
C MET A 17 -5.00 3.30 -6.09
N TYR A 18 -5.47 2.13 -6.56
CA TYR A 18 -6.65 1.46 -6.00
C TYR A 18 -6.40 1.06 -4.54
N ALA A 19 -5.28 0.42 -4.24
CA ALA A 19 -4.93 0.04 -2.88
C ALA A 19 -4.87 1.26 -1.94
N ILE A 20 -4.29 2.39 -2.37
CA ILE A 20 -4.26 3.62 -1.57
C ILE A 20 -5.67 4.11 -1.23
N ALA A 21 -6.63 4.01 -2.15
CA ALA A 21 -8.01 4.40 -1.91
C ALA A 21 -8.69 3.46 -0.89
N GLU A 22 -8.43 2.17 -0.99
CA GLU A 22 -8.98 1.12 -0.11
C GLU A 22 -8.43 1.18 1.34
N LEU A 23 -7.35 1.91 1.60
CA LEU A 23 -6.85 2.14 2.96
C LEU A 23 -7.85 2.88 3.87
N GLN A 24 -8.88 3.52 3.31
CA GLN A 24 -9.92 4.23 4.05
C GLN A 24 -11.26 3.49 4.05
N ASP A 25 -11.30 2.24 3.59
CA ASP A 25 -12.54 1.45 3.56
C ASP A 25 -13.04 1.12 4.97
N ASP A 26 -14.36 1.12 5.16
CA ASP A 26 -14.98 0.80 6.45
C ASP A 26 -14.70 -0.67 6.85
N ASN A 27 -14.50 -1.56 5.87
CA ASN A 27 -14.20 -2.95 6.11
C ASN A 27 -12.69 -3.16 6.40
N VAL A 28 -12.41 -3.65 7.62
CA VAL A 28 -11.04 -3.94 8.07
C VAL A 28 -10.29 -4.91 7.15
N GLU A 29 -10.96 -5.90 6.57
CA GLU A 29 -10.33 -6.87 5.65
C GLU A 29 -9.88 -6.20 4.35
N VAL A 30 -10.66 -5.22 3.86
CA VAL A 30 -10.29 -4.43 2.69
C VAL A 30 -9.06 -3.58 3.01
N ARG A 31 -9.05 -2.87 4.15
CA ARG A 31 -7.89 -2.09 4.59
C ARG A 31 -6.62 -2.95 4.75
N ARG A 32 -6.73 -4.14 5.33
CA ARG A 32 -5.61 -5.08 5.48
C ARG A 32 -5.03 -5.49 4.12
N ASN A 33 -5.88 -5.88 3.18
CA ASN A 33 -5.45 -6.24 1.82
C ASN A 33 -4.78 -5.06 1.12
N ALA A 34 -5.35 -3.87 1.24
CA ALA A 34 -4.79 -2.63 0.70
C ALA A 34 -3.39 -2.33 1.24
N VAL A 35 -3.17 -2.52 2.55
CA VAL A 35 -1.83 -2.38 3.15
C VAL A 35 -0.84 -3.37 2.54
N ILE A 36 -1.23 -4.63 2.37
CA ILE A 36 -0.35 -5.66 1.79
C ILE A 36 0.04 -5.30 0.35
N VAL A 37 -0.93 -4.90 -0.48
CA VAL A 37 -0.67 -4.48 -1.87
C VAL A 37 0.26 -3.26 -1.91
N CYS A 38 0.03 -2.27 -1.04
CA CYS A 38 0.90 -1.11 -0.91
C CYS A 38 2.35 -1.50 -0.57
N ILE A 39 2.55 -2.46 0.32
CA ILE A 39 3.89 -2.96 0.69
C ILE A 39 4.53 -3.73 -0.47
N GLN A 40 3.79 -4.65 -1.09
CA GLN A 40 4.27 -5.48 -2.20
C GLN A 40 4.61 -4.67 -3.45
N SER A 41 3.98 -3.51 -3.63
CA SER A 41 4.30 -2.60 -4.72
C SER A 41 5.77 -2.13 -4.68
N GLY A 42 6.38 -2.08 -3.50
CA GLY A 42 7.71 -1.51 -3.30
C GLY A 42 7.79 -0.01 -3.64
N ASP A 43 6.65 0.64 -3.87
CA ASP A 43 6.60 2.01 -4.35
C ASP A 43 6.60 3.01 -3.19
N PRO A 44 7.58 3.94 -3.13
CA PRO A 44 7.65 4.95 -2.08
C PRO A 44 6.40 5.84 -1.96
N ARG A 45 5.57 5.93 -3.01
CA ARG A 45 4.29 6.65 -2.96
C ARG A 45 3.32 6.08 -1.93
N ALA A 46 3.49 4.82 -1.52
CA ALA A 46 2.69 4.20 -0.46
C ALA A 46 3.06 4.66 0.95
N ILE A 47 4.21 5.31 1.16
CA ILE A 47 4.74 5.62 2.50
C ILE A 47 3.80 6.52 3.29
N ASP A 48 3.38 7.66 2.72
CA ASP A 48 2.54 8.62 3.44
C ASP A 48 1.12 8.09 3.69
N PRO A 49 0.46 7.42 2.73
CA PRO A 49 -0.79 6.69 3.00
C PRO A 49 -0.66 5.65 4.13
N LEU A 50 0.41 4.84 4.14
CA LEU A 50 0.63 3.85 5.20
C LEU A 50 0.89 4.50 6.56
N LYS A 51 1.58 5.65 6.63
CA LYS A 51 1.77 6.38 7.91
C LYS A 51 0.45 6.84 8.52
N ALA A 52 -0.56 7.18 7.70
CA ALA A 52 -1.87 7.59 8.19
C ALA A 52 -2.54 6.46 9.03
N LEU A 53 -2.25 5.21 8.70
CA LEU A 53 -2.79 4.02 9.37
C LEU A 53 -2.10 3.67 10.69
N PHE A 54 -1.12 4.43 11.16
CA PHE A 54 -0.45 4.17 12.45
C PHE A 54 -1.40 4.30 13.65
N LYS A 55 -2.55 4.93 13.43
CA LYS A 55 -3.63 5.11 14.40
C LYS A 55 -4.93 4.40 13.98
N ASP A 56 -4.89 3.49 13.00
CA ASP A 56 -6.06 2.69 12.62
C ASP A 56 -6.63 1.96 13.85
N GLU A 57 -7.93 1.73 13.88
CA GLU A 57 -8.62 1.01 14.95
C GLU A 57 -8.15 -0.45 15.06
N ASP A 58 -7.83 -1.08 13.93
CA ASP A 58 -7.42 -2.47 13.85
C ASP A 58 -5.93 -2.64 14.13
N PHE A 59 -5.62 -3.62 14.97
CA PHE A 59 -4.24 -3.89 15.39
C PHE A 59 -3.35 -4.36 14.23
N GLU A 60 -3.86 -5.22 13.36
CA GLU A 60 -3.08 -5.77 12.25
C GLU A 60 -2.81 -4.69 11.21
N VAL A 61 -3.80 -3.85 10.89
CA VAL A 61 -3.61 -2.69 10.01
C VAL A 61 -2.49 -1.79 10.53
N ARG A 62 -2.51 -1.42 11.83
CA ARG A 62 -1.43 -0.64 12.45
C ARG A 62 -0.08 -1.33 12.37
N PHE A 63 -0.03 -2.63 12.62
CA PHE A 63 1.21 -3.41 12.63
C PHE A 63 1.82 -3.46 11.23
N TYR A 64 1.04 -3.87 10.23
CA TYR A 64 1.51 -3.98 8.85
C TYR A 64 1.87 -2.63 8.25
N ALA A 65 1.11 -1.57 8.56
CA ALA A 65 1.45 -0.22 8.11
C ALA A 65 2.85 0.21 8.58
N LYS A 66 3.19 -0.01 9.86
CA LYS A 66 4.51 0.33 10.41
C LYS A 66 5.63 -0.49 9.78
N GLN A 67 5.41 -1.79 9.58
CA GLN A 67 6.38 -2.65 8.90
C GLN A 67 6.56 -2.22 7.44
N GLY A 68 5.47 -1.92 6.75
CA GLY A 68 5.47 -1.44 5.38
C GLY A 68 6.29 -0.17 5.19
N VAL A 69 6.05 0.84 6.02
CA VAL A 69 6.84 2.07 6.02
C VAL A 69 8.32 1.80 6.25
N LYS A 70 8.67 0.89 7.17
CA LYS A 70 10.07 0.50 7.39
C LYS A 70 10.68 -0.19 6.16
N CYS A 71 9.94 -1.07 5.50
CA CYS A 71 10.41 -1.77 4.30
C CYS A 71 10.61 -0.83 3.10
N LEU A 72 9.80 0.24 2.99
CA LEU A 72 9.83 1.16 1.85
C LEU A 72 10.85 2.31 1.99
N ILE A 73 11.39 2.54 3.20
CA ILE A 73 12.37 3.62 3.47
C ILE A 73 13.82 3.09 3.46
N ASN A 74 14.00 1.78 3.66
CA ASN A 74 15.32 1.13 3.64
C ASN A 74 15.79 0.84 2.21
#